data_AF-A0A2E7BL83-F1
#
_entry.id   AF-A0A2E7BL83-F1
#
_cell.length_a   1.000
_cell.length_b   1.000
_cell.length_c   1.000
_cell.angle_alpha   90.00
_cell.angle_beta   90.00
_cell.angle_gamma   90.00
#
_symmetry.space_group_name_H-M   'P 1'
#
loop_
_entity.id
_entity.type
_entity.pdbx_description
1 polymer ?
#
loop_
_entity_poly.entity_id
_entity_poly.type
_entity_poly.pdbx_seq_one_letter_code
_entity_poly.pdbx_strand_id
1 'polypeptide(L)'
;MNGKLKVTGVVTGVALFIGVTGWISTAPYLSNEGLGRTPGVIIGGTLTEPPGDFTPLNGRHEGPLMMKQAGFPPLVIYLSWVGTPDGVITATRPDGGYWAQRVRDRGGDGLLRIGD
;
A
#
# COMPACT_ATOMS: atom_id res chain seq x y z
N MET A 1 9.53 -32.24 24.43
CA MET A 1 10.37 -31.26 23.70
C MET A 1 11.43 -30.72 24.66
N ASN A 2 12.71 -30.79 24.31
CA ASN A 2 13.80 -30.33 25.19
C ASN A 2 13.71 -28.83 25.48
N GLY A 3 14.04 -28.40 26.69
CA GLY A 3 13.94 -26.99 27.12
C GLY A 3 14.64 -26.00 26.18
N LYS A 4 15.77 -26.40 25.58
CA LYS A 4 16.49 -25.58 24.57
C LYS A 4 15.65 -25.35 23.31
N LEU A 5 14.99 -26.38 22.77
CA LEU A 5 14.12 -26.27 21.59
C LEU A 5 12.91 -25.37 21.86
N LYS A 6 12.37 -25.40 23.08
CA LYS A 6 11.27 -24.52 23.51
C LYS A 6 11.70 -23.05 23.54
N VAL A 7 12.89 -22.77 24.10
CA VAL A 7 13.43 -21.40 24.14
C VAL A 7 13.75 -20.90 22.73
N THR A 8 14.40 -21.71 21.89
CA THR A 8 14.67 -21.33 20.49
C THR A 8 13.39 -20.98 19.74
N GLY A 9 12.34 -21.82 19.86
CA GLY A 9 11.06 -21.54 19.22
C GLY A 9 10.41 -20.23 19.69
N VAL A 10 10.47 -19.94 20.99
CA VAL A 10 9.96 -18.66 21.55
C VAL A 10 10.75 -17.47 21.01
N VAL A 11 12.08 -17.54 21.00
CA VAL A 11 12.94 -16.45 20.50
C VAL A 11 12.68 -16.19 19.02
N THR A 12 12.60 -17.25 18.20
CA THR A 12 12.26 -17.12 16.78
C THR A 12 10.88 -16.50 16.58
N GLY A 13 9.87 -16.94 17.35
CA GLY A 13 8.52 -16.38 17.27
C GLY A 13 8.49 -14.89 17.60
N VAL A 14 9.17 -14.47 18.66
CA VAL A 14 9.27 -13.04 19.05
C VAL A 14 10.00 -12.23 17.97
N ALA A 15 11.10 -12.74 17.44
CA ALA A 15 11.85 -12.05 16.39
C ALA A 15 11.00 -11.83 15.12
N LEU A 16 10.26 -12.86 14.69
CA LEU A 16 9.33 -12.75 13.56
C LEU A 16 8.20 -11.75 13.84
N PHE A 17 7.62 -11.79 15.04
CA PHE A 17 6.55 -10.86 15.43
C PHE A 17 7.02 -9.41 15.40
N ILE A 18 8.20 -9.13 15.97
CA ILE A 18 8.80 -7.79 15.95
C ILE A 18 9.09 -7.35 14.51
N GLY A 19 9.67 -8.24 13.69
CA GLY A 19 9.98 -7.95 12.29
C GLY A 19 8.72 -7.61 11.47
N VAL A 20 7.67 -8.43 11.56
CA VAL A 20 6.40 -8.20 10.84
C VAL A 20 5.71 -6.94 11.34
N THR A 21 5.63 -6.74 12.66
CA THR A 21 4.98 -5.55 13.23
C THR A 21 5.72 -4.27 12.84
N GLY A 22 7.06 -4.31 12.90
CA GLY A 22 7.93 -3.22 12.46
C GLY A 22 7.73 -2.89 10.98
N TRP A 23 7.67 -3.92 10.11
CA TRP A 23 7.39 -3.76 8.69
C TRP A 23 5.98 -3.18 8.43
N ILE A 24 4.92 -3.72 9.06
CA ILE A 24 3.55 -3.22 8.92
C ILE A 24 3.46 -1.73 9.29
N SER A 25 4.22 -1.31 10.30
CA SER A 25 4.18 0.05 10.86
C SER A 25 5.05 1.05 10.11
N THR A 26 6.06 0.60 9.37
CA THR A 26 7.06 1.48 8.70
C THR A 26 7.10 1.35 7.19
N ALA A 27 6.54 0.28 6.60
CA ALA A 27 6.42 0.15 5.14
C ALA A 27 5.23 0.97 4.66
N PRO A 28 5.50 2.19 4.19
CA PRO A 28 5.40 2.50 2.77
C PRO A 28 6.56 3.44 2.38
N TYR A 29 7.57 2.94 1.67
CA TYR A 29 8.62 3.78 1.09
C TYR A 29 8.58 3.68 -0.43
N LEU A 30 8.76 4.81 -1.11
CA LEU A 30 8.97 4.85 -2.54
C LEU A 30 10.39 4.34 -2.85
N SER A 31 10.53 3.06 -3.20
CA SER A 31 11.82 2.48 -3.56
C SER A 31 11.68 1.37 -4.59
N ASN A 32 12.70 1.25 -5.46
CA ASN A 32 12.75 0.28 -6.55
C ASN A 32 13.69 -0.90 -6.26
N GLU A 33 14.23 -1.03 -5.04
CA GLU A 33 15.24 -2.05 -4.69
C GLU A 33 14.98 -2.71 -3.32
N GLY A 34 15.44 -3.96 -3.18
CA GLY A 34 15.41 -4.71 -1.93
C GLY A 34 14.04 -4.76 -1.24
N LEU A 35 14.05 -4.61 0.09
CA LEU A 35 12.82 -4.54 0.90
C LEU A 35 11.99 -3.28 0.61
N GLY A 36 12.56 -2.27 -0.05
CA GLY A 36 11.85 -1.06 -0.46
C GLY A 36 10.76 -1.29 -1.52
N ARG A 37 10.78 -2.44 -2.21
CA ARG A 37 9.69 -2.87 -3.11
C ARG A 37 8.50 -3.51 -2.38
N THR A 38 8.63 -3.79 -1.10
CA THR A 38 7.58 -4.51 -0.37
C THR A 38 6.38 -3.59 -0.15
N PRO A 39 5.16 -4.03 -0.50
CA PRO A 39 3.97 -3.21 -0.33
C PRO A 39 3.68 -2.99 1.15
N GLY A 40 3.24 -1.80 1.52
CA GLY A 40 2.86 -1.48 2.90
C GLY A 40 1.53 -2.12 3.33
N VAL A 41 1.14 -1.88 4.58
CA VAL A 41 -0.18 -2.28 5.10
C VAL A 41 -0.94 -1.09 5.71
N ILE A 42 -0.23 -0.16 6.35
CA ILE A 42 -0.81 1.05 6.94
C ILE A 42 -0.66 2.20 5.95
N ILE A 43 -1.79 2.81 5.57
CA ILE A 43 -1.82 4.02 4.74
C ILE A 43 -1.83 5.30 5.58
N GLY A 44 -2.32 5.23 6.82
CA GLY A 44 -2.44 6.37 7.74
C GLY A 44 -3.44 7.44 7.27
N GLY A 45 -3.49 8.56 8.00
CA GLY A 45 -4.31 9.73 7.64
C GLY A 45 -5.72 9.72 8.24
N THR A 46 -6.44 10.81 8.00
CA THR A 46 -7.85 10.97 8.41
C THR A 46 -8.76 10.58 7.27
N LEU A 47 -9.72 9.70 7.52
CA LEU A 47 -10.70 9.30 6.51
C LEU A 47 -11.59 10.50 6.17
N THR A 48 -11.74 10.77 4.88
CA THR A 48 -12.60 11.82 4.33
C THR A 48 -13.44 11.23 3.21
N GLU A 49 -14.61 11.83 2.94
CA GLU A 49 -15.39 11.50 1.76
C GLU A 49 -14.59 11.85 0.49
N PRO A 50 -14.65 11.02 -0.57
CA PRO A 50 -13.99 11.33 -1.81
C PRO A 50 -14.58 12.61 -2.43
N PRO A 51 -13.75 13.50 -3.01
CA PRO A 51 -14.27 14.64 -3.74
C PRO A 51 -15.06 14.16 -4.97
N GLY A 52 -16.06 14.94 -5.38
CA GLY A 52 -16.80 14.68 -6.63
C GLY A 52 -16.01 15.01 -7.91
N ASP A 53 -14.82 15.58 -7.80
CA ASP A 53 -13.87 15.81 -8.89
C ASP A 53 -12.43 15.85 -8.33
N PHE A 54 -11.55 15.00 -8.84
CA PHE A 54 -10.15 14.95 -8.43
C PHE A 54 -9.24 15.86 -9.28
N THR A 55 -9.74 16.41 -10.39
CA THR A 55 -8.96 17.28 -11.30
C THR A 55 -8.29 18.46 -10.58
N PRO A 56 -8.92 19.13 -9.60
CA PRO A 56 -8.28 20.24 -8.87
C PRO A 56 -7.06 19.84 -8.04
N LEU A 57 -6.85 18.54 -7.79
CA LEU A 57 -5.68 18.04 -7.05
C LEU A 57 -4.45 17.89 -7.96
N ASN A 58 -4.64 17.88 -9.28
CA ASN A 58 -3.55 17.83 -10.25
C ASN A 58 -2.66 19.06 -10.11
N GLY A 59 -1.34 18.83 -10.04
CA GLY A 59 -0.34 19.91 -9.89
C GLY A 59 -0.32 20.59 -8.52
N ARG A 60 -1.22 20.22 -7.58
CA ARG A 60 -1.15 20.65 -6.18
C ARG A 60 -0.36 19.67 -5.31
N HIS A 61 -0.44 18.39 -5.66
CA HIS A 61 0.29 17.32 -5.00
C HIS A 61 1.19 16.64 -6.02
N GLU A 62 2.49 16.81 -5.86
CA GLU A 62 3.49 16.21 -6.73
C GLU A 62 3.96 14.87 -6.15
N GLY A 63 4.24 13.92 -7.03
CA GLY A 63 4.77 12.61 -6.68
C GLY A 63 3.73 11.48 -6.63
N PRO A 64 4.18 10.24 -6.36
CA PRO A 64 3.33 9.06 -6.40
C PRO A 64 2.29 9.04 -5.27
N LEU A 65 1.07 8.67 -5.62
CA LEU A 65 -0.05 8.50 -4.71
C LEU A 65 0.09 7.19 -3.95
N MET A 66 -0.13 7.19 -2.63
CA MET A 66 -0.36 5.94 -1.91
C MET A 66 -1.80 5.49 -2.14
N MET A 67 -1.95 4.26 -2.62
CA MET A 67 -3.24 3.60 -2.81
C MET A 67 -3.31 2.33 -1.96
N LYS A 68 -4.41 2.18 -1.22
CA LYS A 68 -4.77 0.94 -0.54
C LYS A 68 -6.06 0.39 -1.14
N GLN A 69 -5.94 -0.59 -2.02
CA GLN A 69 -7.10 -1.24 -2.63
C GLN A 69 -7.90 -2.03 -1.60
N ALA A 70 -9.22 -2.08 -1.79
CA ALA A 70 -10.11 -2.92 -1.01
C ALA A 70 -9.79 -4.43 -1.16
N GLY A 71 -10.24 -5.20 -0.18
CA GLY A 71 -10.09 -6.65 -0.13
C GLY A 71 -8.73 -7.15 0.36
N PHE A 72 -8.55 -8.48 0.33
CA PHE A 72 -7.38 -9.16 0.89
C PHE A 72 -6.34 -9.57 -0.17
N PRO A 73 -5.03 -9.46 0.10
CA PRO A 73 -4.42 -8.73 1.23
C PRO A 73 -4.55 -7.19 1.06
N PRO A 74 -4.75 -6.42 2.14
CA PRO A 74 -5.03 -4.98 2.08
C PRO A 74 -3.73 -4.17 1.98
N LEU A 75 -3.06 -4.32 0.84
CA LEU A 75 -1.72 -3.79 0.60
C LEU A 75 -1.75 -2.32 0.15
N VAL A 76 -0.73 -1.57 0.56
CA VAL A 76 -0.50 -0.17 0.21
C VAL A 76 0.64 -0.09 -0.80
N ILE A 77 0.42 0.65 -1.89
CA ILE A 77 1.38 0.81 -2.97
C ILE A 77 1.48 2.26 -3.41
N TYR A 78 2.62 2.62 -3.99
CA TYR A 78 2.81 3.90 -4.66
C TYR A 78 2.53 3.76 -6.15
N LEU A 79 1.72 4.66 -6.68
CA LEU A 79 1.39 4.71 -8.10
C LEU A 79 1.50 6.13 -8.63
N SER A 80 2.02 6.29 -9.84
CA SER A 80 1.82 7.52 -10.60
C SER A 80 0.34 7.67 -10.90
N TRP A 81 -0.18 8.88 -10.79
CA TRP A 81 -1.62 9.14 -10.86
C TRP A 81 -1.93 10.47 -11.55
N VAL A 82 -3.16 10.59 -12.04
CA VAL A 82 -3.78 11.83 -12.46
C VAL A 82 -5.25 11.81 -12.02
N GLY A 83 -5.73 12.91 -11.45
CA GLY A 83 -7.13 13.10 -11.06
C GLY A 83 -8.02 13.41 -12.27
N THR A 84 -9.24 12.90 -12.24
CA THR A 84 -10.32 13.13 -13.21
C THR A 84 -11.62 13.46 -12.46
N PRO A 85 -12.68 13.88 -13.15
CA PRO A 85 -14.00 14.05 -12.53
C PRO A 85 -14.52 12.77 -11.87
N ASP A 86 -14.24 11.61 -12.45
CA ASP A 86 -14.79 10.32 -12.00
C ASP A 86 -13.86 9.56 -11.04
N GLY A 87 -12.68 10.09 -10.69
CA GLY A 87 -11.72 9.41 -9.82
C GLY A 87 -10.25 9.70 -10.15
N VAL A 88 -9.41 8.67 -10.05
CA VAL A 88 -7.99 8.76 -10.41
C VAL A 88 -7.62 7.70 -11.44
N ILE A 89 -6.81 8.09 -12.42
CA ILE A 89 -6.18 7.17 -13.35
C ILE A 89 -4.75 6.92 -12.86
N THR A 90 -4.40 5.66 -12.65
CA THR A 90 -3.03 5.28 -12.24
C THR A 90 -2.30 4.56 -13.35
N ALA A 91 -1.00 4.80 -13.50
CA ALA A 91 -0.18 4.08 -14.46
C ALA A 91 0.08 2.65 -13.96
N THR A 92 -0.63 1.69 -14.55
CA THR A 92 -0.33 0.27 -14.36
C THR A 92 0.36 -0.29 -15.60
N ARG A 93 1.37 -1.13 -15.41
CA ARG A 93 2.15 -1.68 -16.53
C ARG A 93 1.23 -2.41 -17.54
N PRO A 94 1.42 -2.21 -18.86
CA PRO A 94 0.54 -2.77 -19.90
C PRO A 94 0.62 -4.30 -20.05
N ASP A 95 1.58 -4.95 -19.40
CA ASP A 95 1.79 -6.41 -19.42
C ASP A 95 0.85 -7.19 -18.48
N GLY A 96 -0.20 -6.55 -17.98
CA GLY A 96 -1.14 -7.20 -17.05
C GLY A 96 -0.58 -7.38 -15.64
N GLY A 97 0.36 -6.52 -15.21
CA GLY A 97 0.91 -6.56 -13.87
C GLY A 97 -0.15 -6.69 -12.76
N TYR A 98 0.23 -7.37 -11.66
CA TYR A 98 -0.66 -7.79 -10.58
C TYR A 98 -1.65 -6.70 -10.11
N TRP A 99 -1.18 -5.47 -9.91
CA TRP A 99 -2.01 -4.36 -9.46
C TRP A 99 -3.05 -3.92 -10.49
N ALA A 100 -2.68 -3.93 -11.78
CA ALA A 100 -3.59 -3.64 -12.89
C ALA A 100 -4.73 -4.66 -12.94
N GLN A 101 -4.37 -5.94 -12.85
CA GLN A 101 -5.33 -7.03 -12.85
C GLN A 101 -6.25 -6.95 -11.64
N ARG A 102 -5.70 -6.65 -10.47
CA ARG A 102 -6.48 -6.54 -9.24
C ARG A 102 -7.51 -5.40 -9.26
N VAL A 103 -7.18 -4.25 -9.84
CA VAL A 103 -8.17 -3.16 -10.07
C VAL A 103 -9.32 -3.67 -10.93
N ARG A 104 -9.01 -4.31 -12.06
CA ARG A 104 -10.01 -4.82 -13.00
C ARG A 104 -10.90 -5.89 -12.38
N ASP A 105 -10.31 -6.81 -11.63
CA ASP A 105 -11.01 -7.94 -11.04
C ASP A 105 -11.87 -7.53 -9.83
N ARG A 106 -11.60 -6.37 -9.21
CA ARG A 106 -12.22 -5.96 -7.93
C ARG A 106 -12.88 -4.58 -7.94
N GLY A 107 -13.04 -3.96 -9.10
CA GLY A 107 -13.74 -2.68 -9.25
C GLY A 107 -12.93 -1.43 -8.87
N GLY A 108 -11.69 -1.58 -8.40
CA GLY A 108 -10.80 -0.45 -8.13
C GLY A 108 -11.04 0.33 -6.83
N ASP A 109 -12.03 -0.06 -6.03
CA ASP A 109 -12.32 0.57 -4.74
C ASP A 109 -11.12 0.56 -3.80
N GLY A 110 -10.96 1.62 -3.01
CA GLY A 110 -9.87 1.72 -2.05
C GLY A 110 -9.76 3.08 -1.38
N LEU A 111 -8.67 3.23 -0.61
CA LEU A 111 -8.27 4.48 0.02
C LEU A 111 -7.10 5.10 -0.73
N LEU A 112 -7.14 6.41 -0.86
CA LEU A 112 -6.07 7.22 -1.42
C LEU A 112 -5.51 8.12 -0.32
N ARG A 113 -4.18 8.27 -0.24
CA ARG A 113 -3.54 9.31 0.57
C ARG A 113 -2.91 10.34 -0.35
N ILE A 114 -3.49 11.54 -0.36
CA ILE A 114 -3.05 12.69 -1.14
C ILE A 114 -2.67 13.79 -0.17
N GLY A 115 -1.44 14.29 -0.26
CA GLY A 115 -0.89 15.23 0.72
C GLY A 115 -0.52 14.56 2.06
N ASP A 116 -0.31 15.40 3.07
CA ASP A 116 -0.04 15.00 4.46
C ASP A 116 -1.33 14.83 5.28
#